data_AF-A0A5J5AFS2-F1
#
_entry.id   AF-A0A5J5AFS2-F1
#
_cell.length_a   1.000
_cell.length_b   1.000
_cell.length_c   1.000
_cell.angle_alpha   90.00
_cell.angle_beta   90.00
_cell.angle_gamma   90.00
#
_symmetry.space_group_name_H-M   'P 1'
#
loop_
_entity.id
_entity.type
_entity.pdbx_description
1 polymer ?
#
loop_
_entity_poly.entity_id
_entity_poly.type
_entity_poly.pdbx_seq_one_letter_code
_entity_poly.pdbx_strand_id
1 'polypeptide(L)' 'MAKRLIPTLNRVLVEKIVPPSKTTAGILLPEKSTKLNSGKVVAVGPGTRDKTGNLIPVAVKEGDNCSLA' A
#
# COMPACT_ATOMS: atom_id res chain seq x y z
N MET A 1 -8.99 -10.58 7.88
CA MET A 1 -8.35 -9.75 8.94
C MET A 1 -6.99 -10.33 9.29
N ALA A 2 -5.92 -9.88 8.62
CA ALA A 2 -4.55 -10.30 8.94
C ALA A 2 -4.10 -9.58 10.23
N LYS A 3 -4.49 -10.11 11.39
CA LYS A 3 -4.46 -9.41 12.67
C LYS A 3 -3.07 -9.32 13.35
N ARG A 4 -1.95 -9.58 12.66
CA ARG A 4 -0.61 -9.50 13.30
C ARG A 4 0.60 -9.44 12.38
N LEU A 5 0.48 -8.89 11.17
CA LEU A 5 1.65 -8.66 10.31
C LEU A 5 2.21 -7.27 10.57
N ILE A 6 3.26 -7.19 11.39
CA ILE A 6 3.95 -5.93 11.69
C ILE A 6 5.18 -5.85 10.77
N PRO A 7 5.20 -4.92 9.79
CA PRO A 7 6.37 -4.72 8.95
C PRO A 7 7.55 -4.18 9.78
N THR A 8 8.74 -4.71 9.55
CA THR A 8 9.98 -4.28 10.22
C THR A 8 10.77 -3.28 9.38
N LEU A 9 11.59 -2.46 10.03
CA LEU A 9 12.40 -1.42 9.39
C LEU A 9 11.53 -0.47 8.54
N ASN A 10 11.91 -0.25 7.29
CA ASN A 10 11.26 0.69 6.37
C ASN A 10 10.29 -0.03 5.40
N ARG A 11 9.66 -1.11 5.87
CA ARG A 11 8.65 -1.83 5.09
C ARG A 11 7.27 -1.26 5.37
N VAL A 12 6.42 -1.25 4.35
CA VAL A 12 5.03 -0.80 4.44
C VAL A 12 4.14 -1.92 3.89
N LEU A 13 3.13 -2.30 4.66
CA LEU A 13 2.13 -3.26 4.24
C LEU A 13 1.00 -2.52 3.54
N VAL A 14 0.76 -2.87 2.27
CA VAL A 14 -0.27 -2.25 1.44
C VAL A 14 -1.23 -3.31 0.94
N GLU A 15 -2.53 -3.04 1.10
CA GLU A 15 -3.60 -3.83 0.50
C GLU A 15 -3.90 -3.28 -0.89
N LYS A 16 -3.75 -4.12 -1.91
CA LYS A 16 -3.93 -3.73 -3.30
C LYS A 16 -5.42 -3.52 -3.60
N ILE A 17 -5.76 -2.36 -4.17
CA ILE A 17 -7.12 -2.08 -4.60
C ILE A 17 -7.33 -2.78 -5.94
N VAL A 18 -8.25 -3.75 -5.97
CA VAL A 18 -8.62 -4.46 -7.19
C VAL A 18 -9.56 -3.55 -8.01
N PRO A 19 -9.28 -3.31 -9.32
CA PRO A 19 -10.19 -2.54 -10.16
C PRO A 19 -11.57 -3.20 -10.21
N PRO A 20 -12.66 -2.42 -10.16
CA PRO A 20 -13.99 -2.95 -10.37
C PRO A 20 -14.11 -3.51 -11.79
N SER A 21 -14.71 -4.69 -11.93
CA SER A 21 -14.94 -5.35 -13.23
C SER A 21 -15.87 -4.56 -14.17
N LYS A 22 -16.60 -3.59 -13.61
CA LYS A 22 -17.51 -2.69 -14.32
C LYS A 22 -17.08 -1.25 -14.10
N THR A 23 -16.90 -0.50 -15.18
CA THR A 23 -16.79 0.96 -15.09
C THR A 23 -18.13 1.57 -14.67
N THR A 24 -18.10 2.80 -14.17
CA THR A 24 -19.29 3.61 -13.83
C THR A 24 -20.24 3.80 -15.01
N ALA A 25 -19.76 3.60 -16.24
CA ALA A 25 -20.53 3.65 -17.49
C ALA A 25 -21.14 2.30 -17.91
N GLY A 26 -21.02 1.24 -17.12
CA GLY A 26 -21.56 -0.09 -17.43
C GLY A 26 -20.74 -0.90 -18.43
N ILE A 27 -19.56 -0.41 -18.84
CA ILE A 27 -18.66 -1.13 -19.75
C ILE A 27 -17.88 -2.16 -18.94
N LEU A 28 -17.93 -3.42 -19.41
CA LEU A 28 -17.21 -4.55 -18.82
C LEU A 28 -15.74 -4.48 -19.25
N LEU A 29 -14.83 -4.40 -18.29
CA LEU A 29 -13.40 -4.39 -18.62
C LEU A 29 -12.95 -5.82 -18.95
N PRO A 30 -12.11 -6.01 -19.99
CA PRO A 30 -11.46 -7.29 -20.24
C PRO A 30 -10.56 -7.66 -19.05
N GLU A 31 -10.43 -8.96 -18.74
CA GLU A 31 -9.65 -9.44 -17.58
C GLU A 31 -8.18 -9.00 -17.57
N LYS A 32 -7.64 -8.66 -18.75
CA LYS A 32 -6.31 -8.05 -18.91
C LYS A 32 -6.32 -6.53 -18.69
N SER A 33 -7.09 -6.03 -17.72
CA SER A 33 -7.02 -4.60 -17.38
C SER A 33 -5.66 -4.26 -16.76
N THR A 34 -5.13 -3.08 -17.06
CA THR A 34 -3.91 -2.55 -16.44
C THR A 34 -3.99 -2.72 -14.93
N LYS A 35 -3.03 -3.46 -14.36
CA LYS A 35 -2.94 -3.67 -12.91
C LYS A 35 -2.92 -2.29 -12.25
N LEU A 36 -4.03 -1.90 -11.62
CA LEU A 36 -4.06 -0.69 -10.79
C LEU A 36 -3.03 -0.89 -9.70
N ASN A 37 -1.96 -0.13 -9.81
CA ASN A 37 -0.89 -0.10 -8.84
C ASN A 37 -1.24 0.96 -7.80
N SER A 38 -2.40 0.79 -7.17
CA SER A 38 -2.88 1.64 -6.09
C SER A 38 -3.31 0.75 -4.95
N GLY A 39 -3.08 1.20 -3.73
CA GLY A 39 -3.39 0.42 -2.55
C GLY A 39 -3.53 1.27 -1.31
N LYS A 40 -4.19 0.70 -0.30
CA LYS A 40 -4.35 1.31 1.01
C LYS A 40 -3.29 0.78 1.96
N VAL A 41 -2.64 1.68 2.69
CA VAL A 41 -1.67 1.30 3.72
C VAL A 41 -2.39 0.67 4.90
N VAL A 42 -2.01 -0.56 5.25
CA VAL A 42 -2.58 -1.33 6.37
C VAL A 42 -1.69 -1.27 7.59
N ALA A 43 -0.37 -1.28 7.41
CA ALA A 43 0.60 -1.20 8.50
C ALA A 43 1.90 -0.54 8.03
N VAL A 44 2.54 0.22 8.91
CA VAL A 44 3.78 0.95 8.63
C VAL A 44 4.88 0.50 9.60
N GLY A 45 6.07 0.23 9.09
CA GLY A 45 7.22 -0.11 9.91
C GLY A 45 7.79 1.12 10.63
N PRO A 46 8.62 0.93 11.68
CA PRO A 46 9.18 2.04 12.44
C PRO A 46 10.10 2.96 11.62
N GLY A 47 10.61 2.52 10.46
CA GLY A 47 11.48 3.31 9.59
C GLY A 47 12.94 2.86 9.60
N THR A 48 13.80 3.56 8.86
CA THR A 48 15.23 3.27 8.76
C THR A 48 16.00 3.97 9.88
N ARG A 49 17.08 3.35 10.36
CA ARG A 49 18.05 4.03 11.22
C ARG A 49 19.17 4.64 10.40
N ASP A 50 19.51 5.89 10.68
CA ASP A 50 20.69 6.53 10.14
C ASP A 50 21.97 5.96 10.79
N LYS A 51 23.14 6.22 10.19
CA LYS A 51 24.46 5.80 10.71
C LYS A 51 24.74 6.34 12.11
N THR A 52 24.05 7.41 12.50
CA THR A 52 24.12 8.06 13.81
C THR A 52 23.19 7.42 14.86
N GLY A 53 22.40 6.41 14.48
CA GLY A 53 21.43 5.74 15.37
C GLY A 53 20.06 6.42 15.42
N ASN A 54 19.89 7.56 14.75
CA ASN A 54 18.63 8.28 14.68
C ASN A 54 17.60 7.54 13.83
N LEU A 55 16.35 7.51 14.30
CA LEU A 55 15.26 6.79 13.65
C LEU A 55 14.56 7.74 12.67
N ILE A 56 14.61 7.42 11.38
CA ILE A 56 13.97 8.19 10.31
C ILE A 56 12.56 7.62 10.11
N PRO A 57 11.50 8.36 10.47
CA PRO A 57 10.13 7.87 10.33
C PRO A 57 9.74 7.75 8.85
N VAL A 58 8.82 6.83 8.58
CA VAL A 58 8.26 6.64 7.23
C VAL A 58 7.28 7.78 6.94
N ALA A 59 7.26 8.27 5.70
CA ALA A 59 6.41 9.40 5.29
C ALA A 59 4.92 9.07 5.15
N VAL A 60 4.54 7.79 5.16
CA VAL A 60 3.16 7.32 4.97
C VAL A 60 2.57 6.82 6.29
N LYS A 61 1.27 7.01 6.49
CA LYS A 61 0.54 6.57 7.69
C LYS A 61 -0.39 5.41 7.37
N GLU A 62 -0.81 4.69 8.41
CA GLU A 62 -1.87 3.70 8.30
C GLU A 62 -3.16 4.36 7.81
N GLY A 63 -3.76 3.80 6.76
CA GLY A 63 -4.97 4.32 6.15
C GLY A 63 -4.76 5.21 4.92
N ASP A 64 -3.53 5.63 4.62
CA ASP A 64 -3.25 6.42 3.41
C ASP A 64 -3.47 5.61 2.14
N ASN A 65 -3.96 6.29 1.09
CA ASN A 65 -4.01 5.74 -0.26
C ASN A 65 -2.71 6.07 -0.99
N CYS A 66 -1.93 5.06 -1.33
CA CYS A 66 -0.65 5.20 -2.02
C CYS A 66 -0.71 4.61 -3.43
N SER A 67 -0.04 5.25 -4.37
CA SER A 67 0.27 4.68 -5.68
C SER A 67 1.55 3.85 -5.58
N LEU A 68 1.45 2.55 -5.84
CA LEU A 68 2.54 1.58 -5.91
C LEU A 68 3.24 1.65 -7.28
N ALA A 69 3.84 2.80 -7.61
CA ALA A 69 4.60 2.93 -8.86
C ALA A 69 5.89 2.11 -8.83
#